data_AF-A0A9P4LZJ3-F1
#
_entry.id   AF-A0A9P4LZJ3-F1
#
_cell.length_a   1.000
_cell.length_b   1.000
_cell.length_c   1.000
_cell.angle_alpha   90.00
_cell.angle_beta   90.00
_cell.angle_gamma   90.00
#
_symmetry.space_group_name_H-M   'P 1'
#
loop_
_entity.id
_entity.type
_entity.pdbx_description
1 polymer ?
#
loop_
_entity_poly.entity_id
_entity_poly.type
_entity_poly.pdbx_seq_one_letter_code
_entity_poly.pdbx_strand_id
1 'polypeptide(L)'
;MTAIEKRGYASRYYAKNWDSIFSKDRNITEENRSGHFRGAFGEDFDGIGPFLRDTKDSLPLRTIETVEEFCQGVRLKEVLSDAGPAESQHTAWLDERSYSTNNASLRRESCSSHLSAKQLYKHLKAPRFNCPTRPDADRRLIYIANINAAHVRILAETASYHQIAALKDTIWKHLCNEASIGVKIASKGFTTFQLGFFFPFYTLRFQSPLEAPGRKSPPRKWRDLSFLHMRPRKSQDDGHYVLHETQFSFTICGTDNSRWIAYAFDDTKVDDTDLRHGLSLTSDGVDIPCDPTAWNEFNDCLESNQPIWNPREYFLTIMNSRITQVLKEWEDIMARVERSLREDLEKNCHSSILSSKRGRKNERGEFFRKTLDWAVQNTADSLGDLQVQTHSLER
;
A
#
# COMPACT_ATOMS: atom_id res chain seq x y z
N MET A 1 9.40 22.13 -59.09
CA MET A 1 9.14 23.14 -58.03
C MET A 1 8.06 22.60 -57.12
N THR A 2 8.50 21.97 -56.03
CA THR A 2 7.69 21.14 -55.13
C THR A 2 7.28 21.98 -53.92
N ALA A 3 5.98 22.19 -53.74
CA ALA A 3 5.43 22.78 -52.52
C ALA A 3 5.25 21.67 -51.48
N ILE A 4 6.21 21.52 -50.58
CA ILE A 4 6.06 20.77 -49.33
C ILE A 4 5.60 21.79 -48.29
N GLU A 5 4.28 21.94 -48.14
CA GLU A 5 3.70 22.70 -47.04
C GLU A 5 3.84 21.92 -45.73
N LYS A 6 4.44 22.62 -44.76
CA LYS A 6 4.70 22.20 -43.40
C LYS A 6 3.38 21.86 -42.68
N ARG A 7 3.08 20.57 -42.52
CA ARG A 7 2.23 20.09 -41.41
C ARG A 7 3.03 20.14 -40.11
N GLY A 8 3.13 21.31 -39.51
CA GLY A 8 3.51 21.50 -38.12
C GLY A 8 2.42 22.31 -37.43
N TYR A 9 2.15 22.02 -36.16
CA TYR A 9 1.13 22.64 -35.29
C TYR A 9 -0.25 21.96 -35.20
N ALA A 10 -0.26 20.70 -34.76
CA ALA A 10 -1.40 20.15 -34.05
C ALA A 10 -0.95 19.11 -33.01
N SER A 11 -0.12 19.49 -32.03
CA SER A 11 0.29 18.56 -30.95
C SER A 11 0.68 19.24 -29.62
N ARG A 12 0.13 20.41 -29.29
CA ARG A 12 0.33 21.04 -27.96
C ARG A 12 -0.92 21.16 -27.10
N TYR A 13 -2.11 20.89 -27.64
CA TYR A 13 -3.37 21.06 -26.91
C TYR A 13 -3.71 19.94 -25.92
N TYR A 14 -2.90 18.88 -25.86
CA TYR A 14 -3.13 17.74 -24.95
C TYR A 14 -1.95 17.45 -24.01
N ALA A 15 -0.97 18.35 -23.93
CA ALA A 15 0.09 18.21 -22.92
C ALA A 15 -0.54 18.37 -21.54
N LYS A 16 -0.70 17.25 -20.82
CA LYS A 16 -1.08 17.25 -19.40
C LYS A 16 0.03 17.94 -18.62
N ASN A 17 -0.12 19.24 -18.40
CA ASN A 17 0.83 20.03 -17.65
C ASN A 17 0.48 19.97 -16.16
N TRP A 18 1.51 19.88 -15.31
CA TRP A 18 1.32 20.09 -13.89
C TRP A 18 0.87 21.53 -13.65
N ASP A 19 -0.22 21.70 -12.89
CA ASP A 19 -0.73 23.03 -12.63
C ASP A 19 0.32 23.84 -11.86
N SER A 20 0.72 24.98 -12.43
CA SER A 20 1.68 25.90 -11.84
C SER A 20 1.26 26.42 -10.46
N ILE A 21 -0.02 26.33 -10.12
CA ILE A 21 -0.52 26.68 -8.78
C ILE A 21 0.13 25.85 -7.67
N PHE A 22 0.50 24.59 -7.95
CA PHE A 22 1.14 23.70 -7.00
C PHE A 22 2.62 24.02 -6.76
N SER A 23 3.20 24.89 -7.59
CA SER A 23 4.58 25.39 -7.40
C SER A 23 4.63 26.65 -6.55
N LYS A 24 3.47 27.25 -6.22
CA LYS A 24 3.40 28.42 -5.35
C LYS A 24 3.27 27.95 -3.91
N ASP A 25 3.99 28.58 -2.99
CA ASP A 25 3.66 28.45 -1.57
C ASP A 25 2.33 29.18 -1.35
N ARG A 26 1.31 28.41 -0.98
CA ARG A 26 -0.04 28.93 -0.78
C ARG A 26 -0.33 29.19 0.69
N ASN A 27 0.60 28.85 1.59
CA ASN A 27 0.55 28.99 3.04
C ASN A 27 -0.84 28.72 3.65
N ILE A 28 -1.49 27.62 3.23
CA ILE A 28 -2.83 27.30 3.69
C ILE A 28 -2.78 26.79 5.13
N THR A 29 -3.54 27.43 6.01
CA THR A 29 -3.77 26.96 7.37
C THR A 29 -4.81 25.83 7.37
N GLU A 30 -4.44 24.65 7.86
CA GLU A 30 -5.37 23.53 8.09
C GLU A 30 -6.26 23.75 9.33
N GLU A 31 -6.68 24.99 9.60
CA GLU A 31 -7.43 25.35 10.82
C GLU A 31 -8.82 24.71 10.89
N ASN A 32 -9.36 24.27 9.75
CA ASN A 32 -10.59 23.49 9.69
C ASN A 32 -10.29 21.99 9.83
N ARG A 33 -9.84 21.60 11.03
CA ARG A 33 -9.98 20.21 11.46
C ARG A 33 -11.45 19.81 11.38
N SER A 34 -11.72 18.53 11.22
CA SER A 34 -13.05 17.92 11.22
C SER A 34 -13.91 18.18 12.47
N GLY A 35 -13.53 19.10 13.38
CA GLY A 35 -14.39 19.58 14.47
C GLY A 35 -15.74 20.12 14.01
N HIS A 36 -15.86 20.55 12.74
CA HIS A 36 -17.15 20.92 12.16
C HIS A 36 -18.12 19.74 11.98
N PHE A 37 -17.61 18.49 11.91
CA PHE A 37 -18.40 17.27 11.72
C PHE A 37 -19.16 16.86 12.99
N ARG A 38 -18.54 17.06 14.16
CA ARG A 38 -19.14 16.69 15.45
C ARG A 38 -20.30 17.62 15.84
N GLY A 39 -20.25 18.87 15.38
CA GLY A 39 -21.33 19.84 15.57
C GLY A 39 -22.61 19.51 14.80
N ALA A 40 -22.52 18.79 13.67
CA ALA A 40 -23.67 18.46 12.84
C ALA A 40 -24.36 17.14 13.23
N PHE A 41 -23.65 16.19 13.84
CA PHE A 41 -24.17 14.83 14.11
C PHE A 41 -24.25 14.45 15.59
N GLY A 42 -23.89 15.32 16.54
CA GLY A 42 -23.99 15.04 17.97
C GLY A 42 -22.93 14.05 18.49
N GLU A 43 -22.80 13.94 19.81
CA GLU A 43 -21.73 13.15 20.46
C GLU A 43 -21.93 11.62 20.40
N ASP A 44 -23.10 11.16 19.92
CA ASP A 44 -23.51 9.75 19.94
C ASP A 44 -23.15 8.94 18.67
N PHE A 45 -22.62 9.57 17.62
CA PHE A 45 -22.18 8.85 16.42
C PHE A 45 -20.73 8.31 16.57
N ASP A 46 -20.55 7.26 17.37
CA ASP A 46 -19.27 6.55 17.55
C ASP A 46 -18.92 5.59 16.40
N GLY A 47 -19.41 5.85 15.18
CA GLY A 47 -19.22 5.00 13.99
C GLY A 47 -18.27 5.60 12.95
N ILE A 48 -17.77 4.78 12.00
CA ILE A 48 -16.97 5.23 10.84
C ILE A 48 -17.85 5.85 9.73
N GLY A 49 -19.16 5.59 9.77
CA GLY A 49 -20.12 6.05 8.76
C GLY A 49 -20.09 7.55 8.44
N PRO A 50 -20.03 8.47 9.43
CA PRO A 50 -19.93 9.91 9.16
C PRO A 50 -18.70 10.27 8.34
N PHE A 51 -17.55 9.64 8.63
CA PHE A 51 -16.35 9.81 7.82
C PHE A 51 -16.65 9.41 6.37
N LEU A 52 -17.22 8.23 6.13
CA LEU A 52 -17.45 7.67 4.78
C LEU A 52 -18.44 8.47 3.93
N ARG A 53 -19.48 9.07 4.51
CA ARG A 53 -20.59 9.71 3.78
C ARG A 53 -20.39 11.18 3.41
N ASP A 54 -19.39 11.84 3.98
CA ASP A 54 -19.32 13.31 3.99
C ASP A 54 -18.79 14.00 2.70
N THR A 55 -18.28 13.27 1.71
CA THR A 55 -17.69 13.91 0.52
C THR A 55 -18.67 13.96 -0.65
N LYS A 56 -18.68 15.11 -1.36
CA LYS A 56 -19.39 15.28 -2.66
C LYS A 56 -19.05 14.18 -3.66
N ASP A 57 -17.84 13.64 -3.54
CA ASP A 57 -17.39 12.42 -4.19
C ASP A 57 -17.67 11.24 -3.26
N SER A 58 -18.94 10.85 -3.16
CA SER A 58 -19.35 9.70 -2.36
C SER A 58 -18.83 8.42 -3.02
N LEU A 59 -18.22 7.54 -2.23
CA LEU A 59 -17.86 6.21 -2.71
C LEU A 59 -19.13 5.44 -3.11
N PRO A 60 -19.05 4.49 -4.06
CA PRO A 60 -20.14 3.56 -4.31
C PRO A 60 -20.62 2.90 -3.01
N LEU A 61 -21.92 2.64 -2.87
CA LEU A 61 -22.50 2.13 -1.62
C LEU A 61 -21.81 0.85 -1.11
N ARG A 62 -21.50 -0.07 -2.03
CA ARG A 62 -20.76 -1.31 -1.71
C ARG A 62 -19.39 -1.06 -1.08
N THR A 63 -18.71 -0.02 -1.52
CA THR A 63 -17.41 0.39 -0.99
C THR A 63 -17.54 0.90 0.44
N ILE A 64 -18.62 1.62 0.75
CA ILE A 64 -18.92 2.08 2.10
C ILE A 64 -19.20 0.88 3.02
N GLU A 65 -20.03 -0.05 2.56
CA GLU A 65 -20.37 -1.28 3.29
C GLU A 65 -19.10 -2.08 3.66
N THR A 66 -18.18 -2.31 2.72
CA THR A 66 -16.92 -3.01 2.99
C THR A 66 -16.12 -2.37 4.12
N VAL A 67 -15.99 -1.03 4.12
CA VAL A 67 -15.21 -0.34 5.16
C VAL A 67 -15.95 -0.31 6.50
N GLU A 68 -17.29 -0.19 6.48
CA GLU A 68 -18.13 -0.28 7.69
C GLU A 68 -18.03 -1.67 8.33
N GLU A 69 -18.14 -2.74 7.54
CA GLU A 69 -17.98 -4.13 7.99
C GLU A 69 -16.58 -4.39 8.55
N PHE A 70 -15.53 -3.94 7.86
CA PHE A 70 -14.16 -4.07 8.34
C PHE A 70 -13.92 -3.39 9.69
N CYS A 71 -14.56 -2.24 9.91
CA CYS A 71 -14.43 -1.47 11.16
C CYS A 71 -15.45 -1.88 12.24
N GLN A 72 -16.28 -2.88 11.98
CA GLN A 72 -17.37 -3.25 12.87
C GLN A 72 -16.84 -3.66 14.24
N GLY A 73 -17.45 -3.11 15.29
CA GLY A 73 -17.11 -3.44 16.68
C GLY A 73 -15.88 -2.73 17.25
N VAL A 74 -15.21 -1.85 16.49
CA VAL A 74 -14.09 -1.06 17.01
C VAL A 74 -14.53 0.36 17.33
N ARG A 75 -14.52 0.72 18.62
CA ARG A 75 -14.81 2.09 19.08
C ARG A 75 -13.55 2.89 19.34
N LEU A 76 -13.59 4.20 19.09
CA LEU A 76 -12.42 5.05 19.32
C LEU A 76 -12.00 5.03 20.80
N LYS A 77 -12.96 5.07 21.73
CA LYS A 77 -12.70 5.03 23.17
C LYS A 77 -11.96 3.76 23.59
N GLU A 78 -12.27 2.62 22.96
CA GLU A 78 -11.64 1.33 23.24
C GLU A 78 -10.20 1.29 22.70
N VAL A 79 -9.98 1.80 21.47
CA VAL A 79 -8.63 1.93 20.87
C VAL A 79 -7.70 2.78 21.74
N LEU A 80 -8.25 3.79 22.43
CA LEU A 80 -7.48 4.69 23.28
C LEU A 80 -7.33 4.22 24.74
N SER A 81 -8.07 3.20 25.16
CA SER A 81 -7.98 2.64 26.51
C SER A 81 -6.68 1.84 26.73
N ASP A 82 -6.21 1.75 27.98
CA ASP A 82 -4.99 0.99 28.35
C ASP A 82 -5.22 -0.54 28.39
N ALA A 83 -6.43 -1.02 28.12
CA ALA A 83 -6.82 -2.43 28.27
C ALA A 83 -7.12 -3.14 26.93
N GLY A 84 -6.86 -2.48 25.79
CA GLY A 84 -7.23 -2.98 24.46
C GLY A 84 -6.12 -3.76 23.74
N PRO A 85 -6.47 -4.68 22.81
CA PRO A 85 -5.49 -5.39 21.97
C PRO A 85 -4.65 -4.45 21.06
N ALA A 86 -5.10 -3.21 20.89
CA ALA A 86 -4.44 -2.18 20.07
C ALA A 86 -3.08 -1.70 20.62
N GLU A 87 -2.75 -1.98 21.89
CA GLU A 87 -1.42 -1.67 22.43
C GLU A 87 -0.34 -2.66 21.95
N SER A 88 -0.72 -3.85 21.48
CA SER A 88 0.27 -4.91 21.21
C SER A 88 0.92 -4.84 19.81
N GLN A 89 0.33 -4.12 18.85
CA GLN A 89 0.83 -4.07 17.47
C GLN A 89 1.43 -2.70 17.16
N HIS A 90 2.75 -2.65 16.99
CA HIS A 90 3.50 -1.43 16.66
C HIS A 90 3.85 -1.40 15.17
N THR A 91 2.82 -1.36 14.32
CA THR A 91 2.98 -1.53 12.87
C THR A 91 2.95 -0.22 12.09
N ALA A 92 2.78 0.93 12.76
CA ALA A 92 2.79 2.23 12.12
C ALA A 92 4.15 2.93 12.22
N TRP A 93 4.43 3.80 11.25
CA TRP A 93 5.59 4.69 11.22
C TRP A 93 5.14 6.07 10.76
N LEU A 94 5.68 7.09 11.41
CA LEU A 94 5.36 8.50 11.14
C LEU A 94 6.65 9.29 10.92
N ASP A 95 6.72 10.00 9.81
CA ASP A 95 7.79 10.98 9.55
C ASP A 95 7.19 12.33 9.20
N GLU A 96 7.45 13.33 10.04
CA GLU A 96 7.01 14.71 9.86
C GLU A 96 8.19 15.67 9.77
N ARG A 97 8.17 16.53 8.76
CA ARG A 97 9.24 17.50 8.52
C ARG A 97 8.70 18.87 8.15
N SER A 98 9.41 19.90 8.60
CA SER A 98 9.19 21.26 8.16
C SER A 98 10.01 21.56 6.93
N TYR A 99 9.39 22.24 5.97
CA TYR A 99 10.06 22.78 4.80
C TYR A 99 10.85 24.02 5.22
N SER A 100 12.16 24.01 4.96
CA SER A 100 13.04 25.15 5.21
C SER A 100 13.86 25.43 3.97
N THR A 101 13.88 26.70 3.54
CA THR A 101 14.67 27.16 2.40
C THR A 101 16.18 27.11 2.64
N ASN A 102 16.61 26.95 3.90
CA ASN A 102 18.01 26.96 4.29
C ASN A 102 18.65 25.55 4.27
N ASN A 103 18.09 24.63 3.48
CA ASN A 103 18.53 23.24 3.26
C ASN A 103 18.60 22.32 4.51
N ALA A 104 18.39 22.84 5.72
CA ALA A 104 18.22 22.04 6.93
C ALA A 104 16.72 21.76 7.15
N SER A 105 16.22 20.62 6.67
CA SER A 105 14.87 20.16 7.03
C SER A 105 14.83 19.83 8.52
N LEU A 106 14.01 20.54 9.29
CA LEU A 106 13.82 20.23 10.70
C LEU A 106 12.86 19.05 10.82
N ARG A 107 13.41 17.89 11.21
CA ARG A 107 12.63 16.72 11.59
C ARG A 107 11.92 17.02 12.90
N ARG A 108 10.61 16.75 12.98
CA ARG A 108 9.93 16.83 14.27
C ARG A 108 10.43 15.72 15.18
N GLU A 109 10.56 16.03 16.47
CA GLU A 109 10.89 15.04 17.51
C GLU A 109 9.89 13.88 17.56
N SER A 110 8.68 14.05 16.99
CA SER A 110 7.65 13.01 16.86
C SER A 110 7.93 11.94 15.80
N CYS A 111 9.03 12.00 15.05
CA CYS A 111 9.37 10.94 14.10
C CYS A 111 9.83 9.68 14.84
N SER A 112 8.90 8.75 15.07
CA SER A 112 9.15 7.49 15.77
C SER A 112 8.94 6.32 14.83
N SER A 113 9.89 5.41 14.85
CA SER A 113 9.66 4.07 14.33
C SER A 113 8.78 3.29 15.31
N HIS A 114 7.83 2.52 14.79
CA HIS A 114 6.99 1.57 15.53
C HIS A 114 6.01 2.22 16.51
N LEU A 115 4.98 2.82 15.94
CA LEU A 115 3.83 3.35 16.67
C LEU A 115 2.71 2.31 16.69
N SER A 116 2.13 2.10 17.87
CA SER A 116 0.78 1.55 17.99
C SER A 116 -0.26 2.55 17.45
N ALA A 117 -1.47 2.07 17.15
CA ALA A 117 -2.58 2.92 16.73
C ALA A 117 -2.83 4.08 17.73
N LYS A 118 -2.75 3.80 19.03
CA LYS A 118 -2.93 4.81 20.09
C LYS A 118 -1.82 5.87 20.09
N GLN A 119 -0.55 5.47 19.93
CA GLN A 119 0.55 6.42 19.86
C GLN A 119 0.45 7.26 18.57
N LEU A 120 0.16 6.63 17.43
CA LEU A 120 -0.08 7.33 16.17
C LEU A 120 -1.20 8.37 16.32
N TYR A 121 -2.32 8.00 16.96
CA TYR A 121 -3.40 8.95 17.25
C TYR A 121 -2.94 10.16 18.06
N LYS A 122 -2.17 9.94 19.14
CA LYS A 122 -1.63 11.04 19.97
C LYS A 122 -0.77 12.00 19.14
N HIS A 123 0.06 11.47 18.24
CA HIS A 123 0.86 12.30 17.34
C HIS A 123 -0.01 13.06 16.33
N LEU A 124 -0.98 12.39 15.69
CA LEU A 124 -1.82 13.01 14.67
C LEU A 124 -2.82 14.03 15.22
N LYS A 125 -3.24 13.91 16.49
CA LYS A 125 -4.06 14.93 17.17
C LYS A 125 -3.28 16.21 17.48
N ALA A 126 -1.96 16.18 17.60
CA ALA A 126 -1.16 17.39 17.78
C ALA A 126 -1.31 18.34 16.57
N PRO A 127 -1.34 19.67 16.75
CA PRO A 127 -1.40 20.62 15.64
C PRO A 127 -0.35 20.34 14.56
N ARG A 128 -0.80 20.28 13.29
CA ARG A 128 0.10 20.06 12.15
C ARG A 128 0.89 21.32 11.81
N PHE A 129 0.28 22.49 12.00
CA PHE A 129 0.88 23.80 11.68
C PHE A 129 0.74 24.76 12.85
N ASN A 130 1.57 25.80 12.88
CA ASN A 130 1.52 26.90 13.83
C ASN A 130 1.56 26.43 15.30
N CYS A 131 2.30 25.36 15.57
CA CYS A 131 2.50 24.88 16.93
C CYS A 131 3.58 25.74 17.62
N PRO A 132 3.31 26.40 18.76
CA PRO A 132 4.30 27.27 19.40
C PRO A 132 5.58 26.54 19.81
N THR A 133 5.50 25.24 20.04
CA THR A 133 6.59 24.42 20.60
C THR A 133 7.20 23.45 19.59
N ARG A 134 6.70 23.38 18.35
CA ARG A 134 7.16 22.40 17.34
C ARG A 134 7.18 23.03 15.95
N PRO A 135 8.18 22.70 15.11
CA PRO A 135 8.22 23.18 13.73
C PRO A 135 7.03 22.62 12.94
N ASP A 136 6.67 23.20 11.80
CA ASP A 136 5.53 22.73 10.99
C ASP A 136 5.76 21.34 10.38
N ALA A 137 4.68 20.60 10.08
CA ALA A 137 4.76 19.30 9.40
C ALA A 137 4.31 19.44 7.94
N ASP A 138 5.05 20.23 7.17
CA ASP A 138 4.79 20.46 5.74
C ASP A 138 4.75 19.14 4.97
N ARG A 139 5.70 18.23 5.24
CA ARG A 139 5.69 16.85 4.74
C ARG A 139 5.35 15.89 5.88
N ARG A 140 4.33 15.06 5.68
CA ARG A 140 3.94 13.97 6.60
C ARG A 140 3.88 12.65 5.85
N LEU A 141 4.62 11.65 6.30
CA LEU A 141 4.52 10.28 5.82
C LEU A 141 3.91 9.39 6.89
N ILE A 142 2.93 8.60 6.51
CA ILE A 142 2.29 7.61 7.38
C ILE A 142 2.39 6.26 6.67
N TYR A 143 3.19 5.36 7.22
CA TYR A 143 3.26 3.96 6.80
C TYR A 143 2.59 3.08 7.85
N ILE A 144 1.79 2.11 7.42
CA ILE A 144 1.14 1.14 8.31
C ILE A 144 1.26 -0.25 7.68
N ALA A 145 2.01 -1.13 8.33
CA ALA A 145 2.00 -2.55 8.01
C ALA A 145 0.72 -3.20 8.56
N ASN A 146 0.05 -4.00 7.73
CA ASN A 146 -1.21 -4.68 8.01
C ASN A 146 -2.23 -3.76 8.68
N ILE A 147 -2.76 -2.81 7.90
CA ILE A 147 -3.77 -1.91 8.39
C ILE A 147 -4.93 -2.71 9.00
N ASN A 148 -5.42 -2.24 10.16
CA ASN A 148 -6.49 -2.88 10.90
C ASN A 148 -7.59 -1.85 11.22
N ALA A 149 -8.71 -2.31 11.76
CA ALA A 149 -9.84 -1.44 12.10
C ALA A 149 -9.48 -0.28 13.05
N ALA A 150 -8.55 -0.49 13.99
CA ALA A 150 -8.08 0.56 14.88
C ALA A 150 -7.29 1.64 14.12
N HIS A 151 -6.42 1.25 13.19
CA HIS A 151 -5.72 2.17 12.30
C HIS A 151 -6.69 2.99 11.43
N VAL A 152 -7.67 2.33 10.79
CA VAL A 152 -8.69 3.04 9.99
C VAL A 152 -9.45 4.04 10.86
N ARG A 153 -9.83 3.66 12.07
CA ARG A 153 -10.58 4.52 13.00
C ARG A 153 -9.80 5.78 13.38
N ILE A 154 -8.52 5.66 13.74
CA ILE A 154 -7.71 6.82 14.13
C ILE A 154 -7.42 7.75 12.94
N LEU A 155 -7.21 7.20 11.75
CA LEU A 155 -6.92 8.00 10.55
C LEU A 155 -8.16 8.80 10.15
N ALA A 156 -9.33 8.16 10.17
CA ALA A 156 -10.61 8.83 9.91
C ALA A 156 -10.89 9.98 10.90
N GLU A 157 -10.54 9.80 12.18
CA GLU A 157 -10.74 10.81 13.23
C GLU A 157 -9.73 11.98 13.16
N THR A 158 -8.57 11.77 12.53
CA THR A 158 -7.47 12.75 12.52
C THR A 158 -7.21 13.38 11.16
N ALA A 159 -7.88 12.90 10.10
CA ALA A 159 -7.75 13.44 8.76
C ALA A 159 -8.27 14.89 8.66
N SER A 160 -7.47 15.76 8.04
CA SER A 160 -7.90 17.10 7.65
C SER A 160 -8.87 17.02 6.46
N TYR A 161 -9.78 17.99 6.32
CA TYR A 161 -10.86 17.96 5.31
C TYR A 161 -10.38 17.62 3.88
N HIS A 162 -9.29 18.22 3.43
CA HIS A 162 -8.75 18.00 2.09
C HIS A 162 -8.10 16.61 1.88
N GLN A 163 -7.85 15.87 2.96
CA GLN A 163 -7.26 14.53 2.95
C GLN A 163 -8.33 13.44 2.91
N ILE A 164 -9.56 13.75 3.36
CA ILE A 164 -10.63 12.78 3.55
C ILE A 164 -10.91 11.98 2.26
N ALA A 165 -11.07 12.66 1.13
CA ALA A 165 -11.35 11.99 -0.14
C ALA A 165 -10.22 11.04 -0.56
N ALA A 166 -8.96 11.48 -0.44
CA ALA A 166 -7.79 10.65 -0.77
C ALA A 166 -7.67 9.46 0.18
N LEU A 167 -7.78 9.68 1.49
CA LEU A 167 -7.66 8.64 2.51
C LEU A 167 -8.77 7.58 2.38
N LYS A 168 -10.02 8.00 2.14
CA LYS A 168 -11.12 7.09 1.83
C LYS A 168 -10.79 6.20 0.64
N ASP A 169 -10.36 6.83 -0.46
CA ASP A 169 -9.97 6.13 -1.69
C ASP A 169 -8.88 5.10 -1.41
N THR A 170 -7.88 5.48 -0.59
CA THR A 170 -6.78 4.59 -0.25
C THR A 170 -7.22 3.41 0.61
N ILE A 171 -8.04 3.65 1.65
CA ILE A 171 -8.50 2.60 2.57
C ILE A 171 -9.32 1.56 1.80
N TRP A 172 -10.32 2.01 1.02
CA TRP A 172 -11.18 1.03 0.37
C TRP A 172 -10.43 0.21 -0.69
N LYS A 173 -9.59 0.85 -1.51
CA LYS A 173 -8.81 0.15 -2.54
C LYS A 173 -7.87 -0.87 -1.93
N HIS A 174 -7.30 -0.53 -0.77
CA HIS A 174 -6.49 -1.46 -0.02
C HIS A 174 -7.34 -2.62 0.51
N LEU A 175 -8.47 -2.37 1.18
CA LEU A 175 -9.30 -3.45 1.72
C LEU A 175 -9.90 -4.37 0.63
N CYS A 176 -10.22 -3.82 -0.54
CA CYS A 176 -10.82 -4.56 -1.65
C CYS A 176 -9.81 -5.22 -2.60
N ASN A 177 -8.50 -5.07 -2.38
CA ASN A 177 -7.47 -5.56 -3.30
C ASN A 177 -7.53 -4.94 -4.72
N GLU A 178 -7.99 -3.68 -4.82
CA GLU A 178 -8.18 -3.00 -6.09
C GLU A 178 -6.84 -2.59 -6.72
N ALA A 179 -6.59 -3.01 -7.96
CA ALA A 179 -5.48 -2.52 -8.77
C ALA A 179 -5.81 -1.14 -9.34
N SER A 180 -4.95 -0.15 -9.10
CA SER A 180 -5.20 1.20 -9.63
C SER A 180 -3.92 2.02 -9.67
N ILE A 181 -3.81 2.91 -10.66
CA ILE A 181 -2.78 3.95 -10.73
C ILE A 181 -3.44 5.21 -11.27
N GLY A 182 -3.21 6.36 -10.63
CA GLY A 182 -3.92 7.56 -11.03
C GLY A 182 -3.40 8.85 -10.44
N VAL A 183 -3.75 9.92 -11.14
CA VAL A 183 -3.57 11.31 -10.70
C VAL A 183 -4.95 11.96 -10.70
N LYS A 184 -5.36 12.49 -9.56
CA LYS A 184 -6.60 13.27 -9.43
C LYS A 184 -6.23 14.70 -9.05
N ILE A 185 -6.74 15.67 -9.81
CA ILE A 185 -6.58 17.09 -9.52
C ILE A 185 -7.99 17.67 -9.43
N ALA A 186 -8.32 18.28 -8.30
CA ALA A 186 -9.64 18.88 -8.11
C ALA A 186 -9.81 20.07 -9.05
N SER A 187 -10.75 19.97 -10.00
CA SER A 187 -11.03 21.02 -10.99
C SER A 187 -11.94 22.14 -10.45
N LYS A 188 -12.60 21.91 -9.31
CA LYS A 188 -13.52 22.86 -8.66
C LYS A 188 -13.21 22.98 -7.17
N GLY A 189 -13.36 24.19 -6.64
CA GLY A 189 -13.13 24.48 -5.23
C GLY A 189 -11.65 24.61 -4.90
N PHE A 190 -11.27 24.10 -3.72
CA PHE A 190 -9.91 24.19 -3.22
C PHE A 190 -9.01 23.19 -3.94
N THR A 191 -8.13 23.70 -4.83
CA THR A 191 -7.30 22.87 -5.69
C THR A 191 -6.28 22.08 -4.88
N THR A 192 -6.45 20.77 -4.83
CA THR A 192 -5.48 19.81 -4.32
C THR A 192 -5.10 18.82 -5.42
N PHE A 193 -3.96 18.17 -5.24
CA PHE A 193 -3.58 17.02 -6.04
C PHE A 193 -3.62 15.75 -5.20
N GLN A 194 -3.86 14.64 -5.88
CA GLN A 194 -3.72 13.29 -5.37
C GLN A 194 -2.96 12.45 -6.40
N LEU A 195 -1.91 11.75 -5.95
CA LEU A 195 -1.16 10.77 -6.73
C LEU A 195 -1.31 9.43 -6.01
N GLY A 196 -1.75 8.37 -6.68
CA GLY A 196 -1.94 7.09 -6.02
C GLY A 196 -1.63 5.90 -6.91
N PHE A 197 -1.13 4.83 -6.30
CA PHE A 197 -1.04 3.52 -6.91
C PHE A 197 -1.33 2.41 -5.90
N PHE A 198 -1.84 1.31 -6.41
CA PHE A 198 -2.36 0.20 -5.65
C PHE A 198 -1.97 -1.06 -6.43
N PHE A 199 -1.03 -1.80 -5.88
CA PHE A 199 -0.48 -3.01 -6.50
C PHE A 199 -0.92 -4.21 -5.67
N PRO A 200 -2.02 -4.88 -6.06
CA PRO A 200 -2.28 -6.24 -5.60
C PRO A 200 -1.28 -7.18 -6.30
N PHE A 201 -0.69 -8.09 -5.54
CA PHE A 201 0.22 -9.10 -6.06
C PHE A 201 0.18 -10.34 -5.18
N TYR A 202 0.93 -11.36 -5.60
CA TYR A 202 1.07 -12.59 -4.85
C TYR A 202 2.48 -12.73 -4.32
N THR A 203 2.59 -13.26 -3.12
CA THR A 203 3.86 -13.65 -2.52
C THR A 203 3.86 -15.14 -2.27
N LEU A 204 4.98 -15.80 -2.60
CA LEU A 204 5.16 -17.20 -2.27
C LEU A 204 5.83 -17.30 -0.91
N ARG A 205 5.20 -18.00 0.02
CA ARG A 205 5.74 -18.22 1.37
C ARG A 205 5.76 -19.71 1.69
N PHE A 206 6.77 -20.11 2.44
CA PHE A 206 6.85 -21.45 2.99
C PHE A 206 6.11 -21.46 4.33
N GLN A 207 5.21 -22.42 4.54
CA GLN A 207 4.46 -22.56 5.79
C GLN A 207 4.87 -23.87 6.47
N SER A 208 5.34 -23.76 7.71
CA SER A 208 5.69 -24.92 8.53
C SER A 208 4.43 -25.61 9.06
N PRO A 209 4.39 -26.95 9.22
CA PRO A 209 3.24 -27.66 9.80
C PRO A 209 2.91 -27.24 11.23
N LEU A 210 3.90 -26.73 11.97
CA LEU A 210 3.74 -26.22 13.33
C LEU A 210 3.08 -24.84 13.36
N GLU A 211 3.11 -24.11 12.24
CA GLU A 211 2.34 -22.90 12.00
C GLU A 211 0.96 -23.30 11.45
N ALA A 212 0.19 -24.07 12.23
CA ALA A 212 -1.25 -24.13 12.01
C ALA A 212 -1.77 -22.69 11.89
N PRO A 213 -2.78 -22.40 11.04
CA PRO A 213 -3.30 -21.05 10.88
C PRO A 213 -3.92 -20.60 12.21
N GLY A 214 -3.09 -20.07 13.09
CA GLY A 214 -3.52 -19.26 14.21
C GLY A 214 -4.34 -18.13 13.64
N ARG A 215 -5.31 -17.65 14.41
CA ARG A 215 -6.23 -16.52 14.13
C ARG A 215 -5.55 -15.19 13.72
N LYS A 216 -4.26 -15.20 13.38
CA LYS A 216 -3.40 -14.08 13.01
C LYS A 216 -2.93 -14.10 11.54
N SER A 217 -3.45 -14.99 10.68
CA SER A 217 -3.22 -14.84 9.23
C SER A 217 -3.78 -13.49 8.76
N PRO A 218 -3.08 -12.78 7.85
CA PRO A 218 -3.66 -11.59 7.25
C PRO A 218 -5.02 -11.95 6.63
N PRO A 219 -6.01 -11.05 6.64
CA PRO A 219 -7.38 -11.34 6.24
C PRO A 219 -7.54 -11.73 4.75
N ARG A 220 -6.45 -11.72 3.97
CA ARG A 220 -6.46 -11.96 2.53
C ARG A 220 -6.38 -13.44 2.19
N LYS A 221 -6.91 -13.77 1.00
CA LYS A 221 -7.01 -15.15 0.54
C LYS A 221 -5.61 -15.73 0.33
N TRP A 222 -5.49 -17.02 0.57
CA TRP A 222 -4.28 -17.78 0.30
C TRP A 222 -4.65 -19.05 -0.47
N ARG A 223 -3.69 -19.55 -1.25
CA ARG A 223 -3.86 -20.77 -2.04
C ARG A 223 -2.71 -21.73 -1.74
N ASP A 224 -3.07 -22.94 -1.36
CA ASP A 224 -2.12 -24.03 -1.16
C ASP A 224 -1.54 -24.49 -2.52
N LEU A 225 -0.22 -24.55 -2.63
CA LEU A 225 0.51 -25.04 -3.81
C LEU A 225 1.12 -26.43 -3.59
N SER A 226 0.70 -27.18 -2.58
CA SER A 226 1.16 -28.55 -2.31
C SER A 226 1.02 -29.48 -3.51
N PHE A 227 0.04 -29.24 -4.40
CA PHE A 227 -0.14 -30.01 -5.62
C PHE A 227 1.05 -29.91 -6.61
N LEU A 228 1.88 -28.88 -6.50
CA LEU A 228 3.09 -28.70 -7.32
C LEU A 228 4.29 -29.47 -6.75
N HIS A 229 4.17 -30.17 -5.62
CA HIS A 229 5.25 -30.94 -5.00
C HIS A 229 6.58 -30.15 -4.90
N MET A 230 6.48 -28.84 -4.71
CA MET A 230 7.62 -27.95 -4.66
C MET A 230 8.50 -28.32 -3.48
N ARG A 231 9.75 -28.71 -3.76
CA ARG A 231 10.70 -29.08 -2.71
C ARG A 231 11.14 -27.85 -1.92
N PRO A 232 11.13 -27.90 -0.58
CA PRO A 232 11.73 -26.87 0.23
C PRO A 232 13.24 -26.77 -0.02
N ARG A 233 13.81 -25.60 0.21
CA ARG A 233 15.28 -25.38 0.11
C ARG A 233 16.07 -26.26 1.09
N LYS A 234 15.46 -26.68 2.21
CA LYS A 234 16.05 -27.56 3.21
C LYS A 234 15.29 -28.89 3.22
N SER A 235 16.02 -30.00 3.10
CA SER A 235 15.48 -31.36 2.96
C SER A 235 14.82 -31.94 4.22
N GLN A 236 14.74 -31.17 5.31
CA GLN A 236 14.17 -31.58 6.60
C GLN A 236 12.87 -30.86 6.97
N ASP A 237 12.39 -29.91 6.15
CA ASP A 237 11.17 -29.18 6.47
C ASP A 237 9.94 -29.86 5.83
N ASP A 238 9.04 -30.38 6.66
CA ASP A 238 7.75 -31.00 6.25
C ASP A 238 6.68 -29.96 5.82
N GLY A 239 7.09 -28.71 5.59
CA GLY A 239 6.19 -27.63 5.21
C GLY A 239 5.82 -27.63 3.73
N HIS A 240 4.89 -26.76 3.38
CA HIS A 240 4.43 -26.57 2.00
C HIS A 240 4.48 -25.11 1.59
N TYR A 241 4.49 -24.87 0.29
CA TYR A 241 4.44 -23.54 -0.27
C TYR A 241 3.00 -23.06 -0.41
N VAL A 242 2.77 -21.82 0.01
CA VAL A 242 1.47 -21.16 -0.03
C VAL A 242 1.61 -19.84 -0.76
N LEU A 243 0.66 -19.57 -1.65
CA LEU A 243 0.53 -18.30 -2.34
C LEU A 243 -0.38 -17.39 -1.52
N HIS A 244 0.14 -16.25 -1.07
CA HIS A 244 -0.64 -15.26 -0.34
C HIS A 244 -0.99 -14.07 -1.23
N GLU A 245 -2.27 -13.69 -1.27
CA GLU A 245 -2.67 -12.38 -1.79
C GLU A 245 -2.14 -11.28 -0.84
N THR A 246 -1.46 -10.30 -1.42
CA THR A 246 -0.89 -9.16 -0.71
C THR A 246 -1.12 -7.90 -1.54
N GLN A 247 -1.07 -6.73 -0.90
CA GLN A 247 -1.19 -5.47 -1.57
C GLN A 247 -0.29 -4.42 -0.93
N PHE A 248 0.34 -3.63 -1.79
CA PHE A 248 0.91 -2.35 -1.41
C PHE A 248 0.03 -1.23 -1.97
N SER A 249 -0.37 -0.31 -1.11
CA SER A 249 -1.22 0.82 -1.45
C SER A 249 -0.56 2.11 -1.03
N PHE A 250 -0.43 3.05 -1.96
CA PHE A 250 0.25 4.32 -1.72
C PHE A 250 -0.55 5.47 -2.29
N THR A 251 -0.68 6.54 -1.52
CA THR A 251 -1.33 7.76 -1.98
C THR A 251 -0.70 8.97 -1.35
N ILE A 252 -0.32 9.94 -2.19
CA ILE A 252 0.04 11.29 -1.79
C ILE A 252 -1.17 12.19 -2.04
N CYS A 253 -1.48 13.07 -1.10
CA CYS A 253 -2.34 14.22 -1.37
C CYS A 253 -1.73 15.49 -0.79
N GLY A 254 -1.95 16.62 -1.46
CA GLY A 254 -1.31 17.87 -1.05
C GLY A 254 -1.95 19.10 -1.65
N THR A 255 -1.59 20.22 -1.06
CA THR A 255 -1.96 21.54 -1.53
C THR A 255 -0.97 22.07 -2.54
N ASP A 256 0.30 21.75 -2.38
CA ASP A 256 1.40 22.24 -3.20
C ASP A 256 2.63 21.33 -3.02
N ASN A 257 3.71 21.64 -3.72
CA ASN A 257 4.93 20.82 -3.69
C ASN A 257 5.65 20.86 -2.33
N SER A 258 5.35 21.82 -1.46
CA SER A 258 5.96 21.93 -0.12
C SER A 258 5.11 21.26 0.95
N ARG A 259 3.77 21.29 0.79
CA ARG A 259 2.80 20.79 1.78
C ARG A 259 1.99 19.62 1.25
N TRP A 260 2.36 18.43 1.70
CA TRP A 260 1.71 17.19 1.30
C TRP A 260 1.81 16.11 2.37
N ILE A 261 0.94 15.11 2.24
CA ILE A 261 0.89 13.95 3.11
C ILE A 261 0.85 12.69 2.24
N ALA A 262 1.55 11.65 2.68
CA ALA A 262 1.50 10.34 2.06
C ALA A 262 0.97 9.28 3.04
N TYR A 263 0.13 8.40 2.52
CA TYR A 263 -0.36 7.21 3.19
C TYR A 263 0.17 5.98 2.44
N ALA A 264 0.77 5.05 3.18
CA ALA A 264 1.27 3.79 2.67
C ALA A 264 0.73 2.63 3.53
N PHE A 265 0.03 1.69 2.90
CA PHE A 265 -0.48 0.49 3.54
C PHE A 265 0.13 -0.74 2.86
N ASP A 266 0.67 -1.65 3.67
CA ASP A 266 1.49 -2.76 3.19
C ASP A 266 1.08 -4.05 3.92
N ASP A 267 0.65 -5.07 3.19
CA ASP A 267 0.34 -6.40 3.75
C ASP A 267 1.63 -7.22 3.90
N THR A 268 2.52 -6.82 4.80
CA THR A 268 3.74 -7.55 5.14
C THR A 268 3.47 -8.59 6.22
N LYS A 269 4.14 -9.75 6.22
CA LYS A 269 4.11 -10.58 7.43
C LYS A 269 4.91 -9.84 8.51
N VAL A 270 4.26 -9.45 9.60
CA VAL A 270 4.96 -9.04 10.83
C VAL A 270 5.51 -10.32 11.44
N ASP A 271 6.58 -10.85 10.87
CA ASP A 271 7.46 -11.71 11.66
C ASP A 271 8.35 -10.77 12.48
N ASP A 272 8.46 -11.04 13.78
CA ASP A 272 8.71 -10.10 14.87
C ASP A 272 10.17 -9.58 14.97
N THR A 273 10.88 -9.48 13.84
CA THR A 273 12.28 -9.03 13.79
C THR A 273 12.55 -7.92 12.78
N ASP A 274 11.81 -7.83 11.67
CA ASP A 274 12.29 -7.01 10.54
C ASP A 274 11.75 -5.57 10.54
N LEU A 275 10.62 -5.33 11.20
CA LEU A 275 10.27 -3.94 11.54
C LEU A 275 11.21 -3.40 12.62
N ARG A 276 11.78 -4.22 13.52
CA ARG A 276 12.61 -3.73 14.65
C ARG A 276 13.83 -2.92 14.22
N HIS A 277 14.20 -3.00 12.95
CA HIS A 277 15.28 -2.26 12.36
C HIS A 277 14.74 -1.48 11.16
N GLY A 278 14.13 -0.31 11.39
CA GLY A 278 14.07 0.77 10.39
C GLY A 278 15.46 1.29 10.01
N LEU A 279 16.42 0.40 9.96
CA LEU A 279 17.87 0.47 9.96
C LEU A 279 18.31 -0.65 9.04
N SER A 280 18.81 -0.31 7.85
CA SER A 280 19.50 -1.30 7.03
C SER A 280 20.90 -1.50 7.63
N LEU A 281 21.23 -2.74 8.01
CA LEU A 281 22.60 -3.08 8.42
C LEU A 281 23.49 -3.02 7.18
N THR A 282 24.27 -1.95 7.07
CA THR A 282 25.36 -1.89 6.10
C THR A 282 26.46 -2.88 6.48
N SER A 283 27.30 -3.27 5.51
CA SER A 283 28.48 -4.14 5.73
C SER A 283 29.43 -3.61 6.84
N ASP A 284 29.28 -2.34 7.22
CA ASP A 284 30.11 -1.64 8.20
C ASP A 284 29.43 -1.52 9.59
N GLY A 285 28.25 -2.12 9.78
CA GLY A 285 27.56 -2.16 11.08
C GLY A 285 26.94 -0.83 11.51
N VAL A 286 26.80 0.14 10.61
CA VAL A 286 26.11 1.40 10.87
C VAL A 286 24.64 1.27 10.47
N ASP A 287 23.78 1.51 11.45
CA ASP A 287 22.33 1.58 11.33
C ASP A 287 21.91 2.83 10.55
N ILE A 288 21.47 2.66 9.29
CA ILE A 288 20.99 3.78 8.44
C ILE A 288 19.46 3.88 8.51
N PRO A 289 18.88 4.97 9.03
CA PRO A 289 17.43 5.15 9.09
C PRO A 289 16.76 5.08 7.72
N CYS A 290 15.93 4.07 7.48
CA CYS A 290 15.27 3.81 6.19
C CYS A 290 13.83 4.34 6.12
N ASP A 291 13.41 4.75 4.93
CA ASP A 291 12.00 4.98 4.63
C ASP A 291 11.29 3.63 4.36
N PRO A 292 10.40 3.16 5.27
CA PRO A 292 9.72 1.87 5.11
C PRO A 292 8.79 1.85 3.88
N THR A 293 8.39 3.02 3.38
CA THR A 293 7.56 3.14 2.18
C THR A 293 8.32 2.67 0.93
N ALA A 294 9.62 2.97 0.87
CA ALA A 294 10.49 2.57 -0.23
C ALA A 294 11.14 1.20 0.01
N TRP A 295 11.25 0.77 1.27
CA TRP A 295 11.92 -0.46 1.65
C TRP A 295 11.26 -1.71 1.04
N ASN A 296 12.11 -2.61 0.54
CA ASN A 296 11.78 -3.99 0.23
C ASN A 296 13.06 -4.83 0.25
N GLU A 297 12.92 -6.15 0.22
CA GLU A 297 14.04 -7.10 0.29
C GLU A 297 15.01 -7.07 -0.92
N PHE A 298 14.67 -6.35 -1.99
CA PHE A 298 15.37 -6.39 -3.28
C PHE A 298 16.10 -5.09 -3.67
N ASN A 299 15.90 -4.00 -2.94
CA ASN A 299 16.42 -2.68 -3.29
C ASN A 299 17.22 -2.05 -2.15
N ASP A 300 18.09 -1.11 -2.51
CA ASP A 300 18.80 -0.28 -1.54
C ASP A 300 17.81 0.55 -0.71
N CYS A 301 18.13 0.69 0.57
CA CYS A 301 17.38 1.52 1.51
C CYS A 301 17.37 2.99 1.03
N LEU A 302 16.18 3.57 0.88
CA LEU A 302 16.05 5.02 0.75
C LEU A 302 16.30 5.64 2.13
N GLU A 303 17.41 6.38 2.25
CA GLU A 303 17.76 7.06 3.50
C GLU A 303 16.68 8.05 3.91
N SER A 304 16.00 7.78 5.02
CA SER A 304 14.99 8.69 5.53
C SER A 304 15.60 10.05 5.89
N ASN A 305 16.87 10.16 6.25
CA ASN A 305 17.51 11.44 6.59
C ASN A 305 17.71 12.37 5.38
N GLN A 306 17.55 11.88 4.16
CA GLN A 306 17.63 12.67 2.93
C GLN A 306 16.25 12.76 2.25
N PRO A 307 15.35 13.65 2.72
CA PRO A 307 13.97 13.64 2.29
C PRO A 307 13.83 14.12 0.85
N ILE A 308 13.15 13.32 0.01
CA ILE A 308 12.65 13.78 -1.28
C ILE A 308 11.44 14.68 -1.02
N TRP A 309 11.58 15.96 -1.32
CA TRP A 309 10.55 16.97 -1.09
C TRP A 309 9.52 17.06 -2.20
N ASN A 310 9.95 16.89 -3.45
CA ASN A 310 9.03 16.97 -4.58
C ASN A 310 8.09 15.76 -4.54
N PRO A 311 6.76 15.96 -4.38
CA PRO A 311 5.83 14.85 -4.20
C PRO A 311 5.77 13.93 -5.43
N ARG A 312 6.01 14.45 -6.64
CA ARG A 312 6.03 13.64 -7.87
C ARG A 312 7.27 12.76 -7.95
N GLU A 313 8.42 13.32 -7.57
CA GLU A 313 9.67 12.57 -7.51
C GLU A 313 9.57 11.48 -6.45
N TYR A 314 9.10 11.82 -5.25
CA TYR A 314 8.88 10.83 -4.19
C TYR A 314 7.91 9.73 -4.65
N PHE A 315 6.77 10.10 -5.25
CA PHE A 315 5.81 9.14 -5.80
C PHE A 315 6.43 8.16 -6.80
N LEU A 316 7.21 8.68 -7.76
CA LEU A 316 7.87 7.84 -8.77
C LEU A 316 8.96 6.96 -8.16
N THR A 317 9.71 7.46 -7.18
CA THR A 317 10.71 6.68 -6.45
C THR A 317 10.07 5.51 -5.70
N ILE A 318 8.99 5.76 -4.94
CA ILE A 318 8.27 4.69 -4.24
C ILE A 318 7.67 3.69 -5.24
N MET A 319 7.04 4.19 -6.32
CA MET A 319 6.47 3.34 -7.36
C MET A 319 7.52 2.43 -8.00
N ASN A 320 8.66 2.99 -8.39
CA ASN A 320 9.76 2.22 -8.97
C ASN A 320 10.25 1.14 -7.98
N SER A 321 10.41 1.50 -6.71
CA SER A 321 10.83 0.52 -5.70
C SER A 321 9.83 -0.64 -5.57
N ARG A 322 8.55 -0.33 -5.49
CA ARG A 322 7.49 -1.30 -5.25
C ARG A 322 7.12 -2.12 -6.49
N ILE A 323 7.21 -1.56 -7.70
CA ILE A 323 7.02 -2.35 -8.93
C ILE A 323 8.19 -3.33 -9.14
N THR A 324 9.42 -2.96 -8.76
CA THR A 324 10.55 -3.89 -8.76
C THR A 324 10.32 -5.04 -7.78
N GLN A 325 9.82 -4.76 -6.57
CA GLN A 325 9.43 -5.81 -5.62
C GLN A 325 8.39 -6.77 -6.22
N VAL A 326 7.32 -6.24 -6.80
CA VAL A 326 6.26 -7.06 -7.44
C VAL A 326 6.84 -7.93 -8.55
N LEU A 327 7.70 -7.37 -9.40
CA LEU A 327 8.35 -8.12 -10.47
C LEU A 327 9.22 -9.26 -9.91
N LYS A 328 9.99 -9.01 -8.85
CA LYS A 328 10.88 -10.00 -8.23
C LYS A 328 10.12 -11.15 -7.56
N GLU A 329 9.03 -10.85 -6.85
CA GLU A 329 8.16 -11.86 -6.27
C GLU A 329 7.51 -12.73 -7.36
N TRP A 330 7.07 -12.10 -8.46
CA TRP A 330 6.54 -12.82 -9.61
C TRP A 330 7.59 -13.72 -10.29
N GLU A 331 8.80 -13.21 -10.50
CA GLU A 331 9.93 -13.99 -11.04
C GLU A 331 10.25 -15.20 -10.16
N ASP A 332 10.28 -15.06 -8.82
CA ASP A 332 10.52 -16.18 -7.90
C ASP A 332 9.41 -17.23 -7.95
N ILE A 333 8.14 -16.80 -7.99
CA ILE A 333 6.99 -17.70 -8.17
C ILE A 333 7.15 -18.50 -9.46
N MET A 334 7.37 -17.82 -10.59
CA MET A 334 7.48 -18.47 -11.90
C MET A 334 8.67 -19.43 -11.95
N ALA A 335 9.84 -19.02 -11.47
CA ALA A 335 11.03 -19.86 -11.43
C ALA A 335 10.81 -21.15 -10.62
N ARG A 336 10.02 -21.10 -9.53
CA ARG A 336 9.70 -22.26 -8.70
C ARG A 336 8.66 -23.16 -9.35
N VAL A 337 7.61 -22.59 -9.92
CA VAL A 337 6.58 -23.35 -10.66
C VAL A 337 7.24 -24.09 -11.81
N GLU A 338 8.05 -23.41 -12.63
CA GLU A 338 8.76 -24.05 -13.74
C GLU A 338 9.71 -25.17 -13.30
N ARG A 339 10.44 -24.97 -12.19
CA ARG A 339 11.34 -26.00 -11.66
C ARG A 339 10.55 -27.25 -11.25
N SER A 340 9.45 -27.07 -10.52
CA SER A 340 8.55 -28.15 -10.15
C SER A 340 8.02 -28.91 -11.37
N LEU A 341 7.55 -28.19 -12.39
CA LEU A 341 7.06 -28.78 -13.64
C LEU A 341 8.13 -29.60 -14.36
N ARG A 342 9.37 -29.09 -14.45
CA ARG A 342 10.50 -29.81 -15.06
C ARG A 342 10.84 -31.08 -14.29
N GLU A 343 10.94 -31.02 -12.97
CA GLU A 343 11.23 -32.19 -12.13
C GLU A 343 10.15 -33.27 -12.27
N ASP A 344 8.88 -32.88 -12.34
CA ASP A 344 7.77 -33.82 -12.51
C ASP A 344 7.75 -34.43 -13.92
N LEU A 345 8.13 -33.66 -14.94
CA LEU A 345 8.32 -34.19 -16.30
C LEU A 345 9.47 -35.21 -16.35
N GLU A 346 10.62 -34.92 -15.75
CA GLU A 346 11.79 -35.80 -15.74
C GLU A 346 11.52 -37.12 -15.00
N LYS A 347 10.95 -37.06 -13.77
CA LYS A 347 10.58 -38.26 -13.00
C LYS A 347 9.63 -39.16 -13.78
N ASN A 348 8.69 -38.59 -14.51
CA ASN A 348 7.71 -39.34 -15.29
C ASN A 348 8.27 -39.85 -16.63
N CYS A 349 9.22 -39.16 -17.26
CA CYS A 349 9.93 -39.65 -18.45
C CYS A 349 10.77 -40.90 -18.14
N HIS A 350 11.48 -40.92 -17.00
CA HIS A 350 12.24 -42.11 -16.60
C HIS A 350 11.33 -43.30 -16.20
N SER A 351 10.11 -43.05 -15.72
CA SER A 351 9.11 -44.11 -15.44
C SER A 351 8.45 -44.69 -16.70
N SER A 352 8.50 -43.98 -17.83
CA SER A 352 7.80 -44.36 -19.07
C SER A 352 8.54 -45.42 -19.88
N ILE A 353 9.84 -45.60 -19.65
CA ILE A 353 10.66 -46.60 -20.36
C ILE A 353 10.52 -48.00 -19.71
N LEU A 354 10.02 -48.10 -18.47
CA LEU A 354 9.97 -49.36 -17.72
C LEU A 354 8.59 -49.82 -17.23
N SER A 355 7.49 -49.13 -17.54
CA SER A 355 6.17 -49.55 -17.05
C SER A 355 5.04 -49.29 -18.04
N SER A 356 4.71 -50.33 -18.82
CA SER A 356 3.38 -50.51 -19.41
C SER A 356 2.35 -50.71 -18.28
N LYS A 357 1.84 -49.62 -17.68
CA LYS A 357 0.64 -49.67 -16.83
C LYS A 357 -0.32 -48.51 -17.14
N ARG A 358 -1.51 -48.92 -17.54
CA ARG A 358 -2.63 -48.18 -18.14
C ARG A 358 -3.38 -47.23 -17.17
N GLY A 359 -2.85 -46.94 -15.99
CA GLY A 359 -3.54 -46.19 -14.92
C GLY A 359 -3.09 -44.73 -14.69
N ARG A 360 -1.88 -44.34 -15.13
CA ARG A 360 -1.27 -43.02 -14.78
C ARG A 360 -1.62 -41.85 -15.71
N LYS A 361 -2.38 -42.09 -16.79
CA LYS A 361 -2.74 -41.02 -17.75
C LYS A 361 -3.70 -39.97 -17.19
N ASN A 362 -4.57 -40.35 -16.24
CA ASN A 362 -5.56 -39.42 -15.67
C ASN A 362 -4.94 -38.38 -14.74
N GLU A 363 -4.02 -38.77 -13.84
CA GLU A 363 -3.33 -37.83 -12.93
C GLU A 363 -2.48 -36.79 -13.68
N ARG A 364 -1.84 -37.20 -14.79
CA ARG A 364 -1.06 -36.30 -15.66
C ARG A 364 -1.95 -35.23 -16.31
N GLY A 365 -3.10 -35.64 -16.86
CA GLY A 365 -4.05 -34.71 -17.46
C GLY A 365 -4.62 -33.74 -16.42
N GLU A 366 -4.87 -34.24 -15.22
CA GLU A 366 -5.41 -33.44 -14.12
C GLU A 366 -4.41 -32.42 -13.59
N PHE A 367 -3.13 -32.78 -13.41
CA PHE A 367 -2.08 -31.86 -12.98
C PHE A 367 -1.81 -30.75 -14.00
N PHE A 368 -1.67 -31.10 -15.29
CA PHE A 368 -1.48 -30.12 -16.36
C PHE A 368 -2.69 -29.20 -16.50
N ARG A 369 -3.91 -29.76 -16.43
CA ARG A 369 -5.14 -28.97 -16.47
C ARG A 369 -5.25 -28.04 -15.26
N LYS A 370 -5.00 -28.52 -14.04
CA LYS A 370 -5.00 -27.69 -12.82
C LYS A 370 -3.97 -26.57 -12.88
N THR A 371 -2.77 -26.86 -13.38
CA THR A 371 -1.70 -25.84 -13.49
C THR A 371 -2.03 -24.81 -14.58
N LEU A 372 -2.57 -25.25 -15.72
CA LEU A 372 -2.96 -24.35 -16.81
C LEU A 372 -4.18 -23.51 -16.41
N ASP A 373 -5.22 -24.11 -15.83
CA ASP A 373 -6.39 -23.43 -15.30
C ASP A 373 -5.97 -22.42 -14.22
N TRP A 374 -5.02 -22.78 -13.35
CA TRP A 374 -4.44 -21.87 -12.37
C TRP A 374 -3.68 -20.72 -13.03
N ALA A 375 -2.81 -21.00 -14.00
CA ALA A 375 -2.01 -19.96 -14.67
C ALA A 375 -2.91 -18.95 -15.38
N VAL A 376 -3.93 -19.45 -16.10
CA VAL A 376 -4.92 -18.64 -16.82
C VAL A 376 -5.78 -17.81 -15.85
N GLN A 377 -6.26 -18.41 -14.75
CA GLN A 377 -7.05 -17.67 -13.76
C GLN A 377 -6.22 -16.53 -13.14
N ASN A 378 -4.97 -16.77 -12.78
CA ASN A 378 -4.15 -15.74 -12.12
C ASN A 378 -3.63 -14.66 -13.09
N THR A 379 -3.33 -14.99 -14.36
CA THR A 379 -3.01 -13.94 -15.36
C THR A 379 -4.24 -13.12 -15.75
N ALA A 380 -5.42 -13.75 -15.85
CA ALA A 380 -6.67 -13.05 -16.12
C ALA A 380 -7.08 -12.13 -14.97
N ASP A 381 -6.96 -12.59 -13.71
CA ASP A 381 -7.25 -11.78 -12.52
C ASP A 381 -6.26 -10.60 -12.40
N SER A 382 -4.97 -10.81 -12.73
CA SER A 382 -3.94 -9.74 -12.61
C SER A 382 -4.00 -8.69 -13.74
N LEU A 383 -4.51 -9.05 -14.93
CA LEU A 383 -4.61 -8.15 -16.09
C LEU A 383 -6.01 -7.56 -16.29
N GLY A 384 -7.06 -8.23 -15.82
CA GLY A 384 -8.45 -7.76 -15.93
C GLY A 384 -8.76 -6.52 -15.09
N ASP A 385 -8.02 -6.31 -14.00
CA ASP A 385 -8.28 -5.26 -13.02
C ASP A 385 -7.49 -3.95 -13.27
N LEU A 386 -6.67 -3.88 -14.32
CA LEU A 386 -6.01 -2.64 -14.73
C LEU A 386 -6.99 -1.72 -15.47
N GLN A 387 -8.03 -1.24 -14.77
CA GLN A 387 -8.84 -0.12 -15.26
C GLN A 387 -8.04 1.18 -15.15
N VAL A 388 -7.51 1.66 -16.27
CA VAL A 388 -7.08 3.05 -16.39
C VAL A 388 -8.35 3.92 -16.41
N GLN A 389 -8.84 4.32 -15.24
CA GLN A 389 -9.93 5.30 -15.14
C GLN A 389 -9.42 6.69 -15.56
N THR A 390 -9.52 6.99 -16.85
CA THR A 390 -9.49 8.38 -17.32
C THR A 390 -10.88 8.98 -17.14
N HIS A 391 -11.14 9.63 -16.01
CA HIS A 391 -12.28 10.53 -15.93
C HIS A 391 -11.99 11.80 -16.75
N SER A 392 -12.36 11.76 -18.02
CA SER A 392 -12.65 12.97 -18.80
C SER A 392 -13.99 13.52 -18.30
N LEU A 393 -13.95 14.53 -17.45
CA LEU A 393 -15.14 15.34 -17.19
C LEU A 393 -15.36 16.23 -18.42
N GLU A 394 -16.32 15.83 -19.25
CA GLU A 394 -16.87 16.68 -20.30
C GLU A 394 -17.66 17.86 -19.68
N ARG A 395 -17.29 19.06 -20.15
CA ARG A 395 -17.94 20.38 -20.07
C ARG A 395 -17.75 21.23 -18.82
#